data_AF-C0ZJB4-F1
#
_entry.id   AF-C0ZJB4-F1
#
_cell.length_a   1.000
_cell.length_b   1.000
_cell.length_c   1.000
_cell.angle_alpha   90.00
_cell.angle_beta   90.00
_cell.angle_gamma   90.00
#
_symmetry.space_group_name_H-M   'P 1'
#
loop_
_entity.id
_entity.type
_entity.pdbx_description
1 polymer ?
#
loop_
_entity_poly.entity_id
_entity_poly.type
_entity_poly.pdbx_seq_one_letter_code
_entity_poly.pdbx_strand_id
1 'polypeptide(L)'
;MSTKVVIKQSTYFDSVSLMSLSTKANQIEGVEQAVIAMGTDMNKEVLKNVGLLTPELEAAKTSDLMIVVKAATDELCESALIAIEELFKKKGGSKSATEIKYSTIDSAAASIPEANLAVISVNGAFAAREARKALENDLHVMLFSDNVSIEEEIALKQFAHEKGLLMMGPDCGTAIIGNVALCFGNAVRKGNIGIVGASGTGSQEVSVRIHDFGGGITQLIGTGGRDLSEQVGGIMMLDGIKALEEDEATKVIVLISKPPAASVQEKVLAQVKSCKKPVVVYFIGGEETPVLEAGGHFAKTSKEAAIKAVVLAGANEDELNKRALNWPLIEEVRAKLTPEQKYVRGLFCGGTLCDEAMYLAMDKYEDVYSNIQKKADYKLKNIHESKAHTFLDMGDDDFTNGKPHPMIDPSTRIARFLEEAKDPSVGVILMDFILGFGSHEDPVGVMLPAILEAKANAAKEGRHLEILGYVLGTDLDTPNFDEQVKKLMDAGVTIASSSTNAGLLAREFVAKGE
;
A
#
# COMPACT_ATOMS: atom_id res chain seq x y z
N MET A 1 -33.16 -14.33 -4.37
CA MET A 1 -31.69 -14.47 -4.34
C MET A 1 -31.34 -15.47 -5.41
N SER A 2 -30.72 -14.99 -6.48
CA SER A 2 -30.27 -15.78 -7.61
C SER A 2 -28.77 -15.69 -7.72
N THR A 3 -28.12 -16.78 -8.10
CA THR A 3 -26.69 -16.84 -8.39
C THR A 3 -26.51 -17.34 -9.80
N LYS A 4 -25.81 -16.59 -10.64
CA LYS A 4 -25.40 -17.05 -11.98
C LYS A 4 -23.89 -17.16 -12.08
N VAL A 5 -23.47 -18.18 -12.81
CA VAL A 5 -22.06 -18.53 -13.02
C VAL A 5 -21.77 -18.58 -14.52
N VAL A 6 -20.65 -17.98 -14.91
CA VAL A 6 -20.08 -18.08 -16.26
C VAL A 6 -18.61 -18.48 -16.12
N ILE A 7 -18.22 -19.55 -16.83
CA ILE A 7 -16.82 -20.00 -16.90
C ILE A 7 -16.34 -19.80 -18.32
N LYS A 8 -15.30 -18.99 -18.50
CA LYS A 8 -14.62 -18.80 -19.79
C LYS A 8 -13.33 -19.62 -19.79
N GLN A 9 -13.35 -20.72 -20.54
CA GLN A 9 -12.23 -21.66 -20.59
C GLN A 9 -10.97 -21.03 -21.17
N SER A 10 -9.81 -21.36 -20.59
CA SER A 10 -8.48 -20.94 -21.10
C SER A 10 -8.35 -19.44 -21.39
N THR A 11 -9.06 -18.61 -20.61
CA THR A 11 -9.07 -17.16 -20.76
C THR A 11 -8.31 -16.57 -19.59
N TYR A 12 -7.10 -16.06 -19.84
CA TYR A 12 -6.25 -15.51 -18.79
C TYR A 12 -6.32 -13.98 -18.73
N PHE A 13 -6.42 -13.46 -17.52
CA PHE A 13 -6.21 -12.06 -17.18
C PHE A 13 -5.33 -12.00 -15.93
N ASP A 14 -4.53 -10.94 -15.80
CA ASP A 14 -3.73 -10.71 -14.60
C ASP A 14 -4.63 -10.39 -13.40
N SER A 15 -4.13 -10.69 -12.19
CA SER A 15 -4.91 -10.55 -10.95
C SER A 15 -5.35 -9.11 -10.69
N VAL A 16 -4.53 -8.12 -11.00
CA VAL A 16 -4.87 -6.69 -10.82
C VAL A 16 -6.05 -6.31 -11.72
N SER A 17 -6.04 -6.80 -12.96
CA SER A 17 -7.13 -6.62 -13.89
C SER A 17 -8.44 -7.23 -13.42
N LEU A 18 -8.39 -8.45 -12.90
CA LEU A 18 -9.55 -9.18 -12.41
C LEU A 18 -10.14 -8.57 -11.14
N MET A 19 -9.28 -8.10 -10.22
CA MET A 19 -9.72 -7.39 -9.03
C MET A 19 -10.44 -6.08 -9.40
N SER A 20 -9.85 -5.26 -10.27
CA SER A 20 -10.50 -4.03 -10.76
C SER A 20 -11.86 -4.29 -11.43
N LEU A 21 -11.96 -5.35 -12.24
CA LEU A 21 -13.22 -5.74 -12.87
C LEU A 21 -14.25 -6.24 -11.84
N SER A 22 -13.81 -6.99 -10.83
CA SER A 22 -14.68 -7.42 -9.73
C SER A 22 -15.24 -6.23 -8.95
N THR A 23 -14.42 -5.23 -8.62
CA THR A 23 -14.88 -4.02 -7.93
C THR A 23 -15.94 -3.28 -8.75
N LYS A 24 -15.70 -3.08 -10.06
CA LYS A 24 -16.69 -2.45 -10.95
C LYS A 24 -17.97 -3.27 -11.09
N ALA A 25 -17.86 -4.60 -11.08
CA ALA A 25 -19.02 -5.48 -11.11
C ALA A 25 -19.88 -5.37 -9.84
N ASN A 26 -19.26 -5.21 -8.67
CA ASN A 26 -19.97 -4.99 -7.40
C ASN A 26 -20.66 -3.62 -7.30
N GLN A 27 -20.30 -2.66 -8.16
CA GLN A 27 -20.95 -1.34 -8.22
C GLN A 27 -22.17 -1.30 -9.15
N ILE A 28 -22.48 -2.39 -9.86
CA ILE A 28 -23.65 -2.46 -10.75
C ILE A 28 -24.91 -2.48 -9.90
N GLU A 29 -25.88 -1.60 -10.22
CA GLU A 29 -27.15 -1.52 -9.51
C GLU A 29 -27.87 -2.87 -9.51
N GLY A 30 -28.28 -3.32 -8.32
CA GLY A 30 -28.98 -4.60 -8.12
C GLY A 30 -28.06 -5.81 -7.94
N VAL A 31 -26.73 -5.66 -8.08
CA VAL A 31 -25.75 -6.67 -7.69
C VAL A 31 -25.54 -6.60 -6.17
N GLU A 32 -25.73 -7.73 -5.49
CA GLU A 32 -25.34 -7.87 -4.08
C GLU A 32 -23.86 -8.23 -3.98
N GLN A 33 -23.40 -9.14 -4.85
CA GLN A 33 -22.02 -9.56 -4.88
C GLN A 33 -21.63 -10.10 -6.26
N ALA A 34 -20.46 -9.71 -6.75
CA ALA A 34 -19.86 -10.27 -7.96
C ALA A 34 -18.38 -10.60 -7.71
N VAL A 35 -17.92 -11.74 -8.23
CA VAL A 35 -16.51 -12.12 -8.19
C VAL A 35 -16.08 -12.57 -9.57
N ILE A 36 -14.99 -11.97 -10.06
CA ILE A 36 -14.35 -12.27 -11.33
C ILE A 36 -12.92 -12.69 -11.00
N ALA A 37 -12.61 -13.97 -11.16
CA ALA A 37 -11.36 -14.55 -10.69
C ALA A 37 -10.89 -15.72 -11.57
N MET A 38 -9.60 -16.04 -11.54
CA MET A 38 -9.10 -17.28 -12.16
C MET A 38 -9.50 -18.50 -11.32
N GLY A 39 -9.71 -19.66 -11.94
CA GLY A 39 -10.08 -20.94 -11.33
C GLY A 39 -9.01 -21.61 -10.46
N THR A 40 -8.21 -20.83 -9.73
CA THR A 40 -7.19 -21.33 -8.80
C THR A 40 -7.82 -21.82 -7.50
N ASP A 41 -7.16 -22.75 -6.81
CA ASP A 41 -7.67 -23.30 -5.55
C ASP A 41 -7.84 -22.22 -4.48
N MET A 42 -6.91 -21.24 -4.43
CA MET A 42 -7.04 -20.05 -3.60
C MET A 42 -8.32 -19.28 -3.91
N ASN A 43 -8.61 -18.98 -5.18
CA ASN A 43 -9.83 -18.27 -5.58
C ASN A 43 -11.10 -19.08 -5.36
N LYS A 44 -11.03 -20.42 -5.41
CA LYS A 44 -12.16 -21.27 -5.03
C LYS A 44 -12.40 -21.22 -3.52
N GLU A 45 -11.33 -21.20 -2.73
CA GLU A 45 -11.43 -21.01 -1.28
C GLU A 45 -12.00 -19.62 -0.94
N VAL A 46 -11.62 -18.57 -1.67
CA VAL A 46 -12.27 -17.25 -1.61
C VAL A 46 -13.77 -17.37 -1.80
N LEU A 47 -14.18 -17.96 -2.93
CA LEU A 47 -15.59 -18.12 -3.29
C LEU A 47 -16.34 -18.92 -2.23
N LYS A 48 -15.69 -19.90 -1.61
CA LYS A 48 -16.27 -20.69 -0.53
C LYS A 48 -16.50 -19.84 0.72
N ASN A 49 -15.53 -19.04 1.12
CA ASN A 49 -15.59 -18.18 2.29
C ASN A 49 -16.68 -17.10 2.17
N VAL A 50 -16.94 -16.63 0.95
CA VAL A 50 -18.02 -15.66 0.68
C VAL A 50 -19.36 -16.32 0.30
N GLY A 51 -19.44 -17.65 0.35
CA GLY A 51 -20.69 -18.40 0.07
C GLY A 51 -21.14 -18.36 -1.40
N LEU A 52 -20.22 -18.14 -2.33
CA LEU A 52 -20.47 -18.07 -3.79
C LEU A 52 -19.93 -19.28 -4.57
N LEU A 53 -19.23 -20.21 -3.92
CA LEU A 53 -18.71 -21.40 -4.59
C LEU A 53 -19.85 -22.34 -4.98
N THR A 54 -19.96 -22.63 -6.27
CA THR A 54 -20.88 -23.62 -6.84
C THR A 54 -20.12 -24.86 -7.32
N PRO A 55 -20.79 -26.02 -7.53
CA PRO A 55 -20.14 -27.21 -8.08
C PRO A 55 -19.47 -26.96 -9.44
N GLU A 56 -20.03 -26.08 -10.27
CA GLU A 56 -19.42 -25.72 -11.56
C GLU A 56 -18.09 -24.97 -11.37
N LEU A 57 -18.04 -24.04 -10.41
CA LEU A 57 -16.83 -23.26 -10.08
C LEU A 57 -15.74 -24.12 -9.45
N GLU A 58 -16.12 -25.09 -8.60
CA GLU A 58 -15.19 -26.03 -8.00
C GLU A 58 -14.46 -26.87 -9.06
N ALA A 59 -15.18 -27.26 -10.12
CA ALA A 59 -14.65 -28.02 -11.25
C ALA A 59 -13.82 -27.20 -12.25
N ALA A 60 -13.80 -25.86 -12.14
CA ALA A 60 -13.03 -24.99 -13.03
C ALA A 60 -11.53 -25.28 -12.92
N LYS A 61 -10.81 -25.20 -14.04
CA LYS A 61 -9.34 -25.36 -14.04
C LYS A 61 -8.67 -24.05 -13.64
N THR A 62 -7.41 -24.14 -13.21
CA THR A 62 -6.57 -22.97 -12.86
C THR A 62 -6.44 -21.95 -13.99
N SER A 63 -6.58 -22.37 -15.25
CA SER A 63 -6.55 -21.54 -16.45
C SER A 63 -7.89 -20.90 -16.84
N ASP A 64 -8.98 -21.25 -16.15
CA ASP A 64 -10.32 -20.81 -16.51
C ASP A 64 -10.68 -19.52 -15.77
N LEU A 65 -11.36 -18.60 -16.46
CA LEU A 65 -11.91 -17.41 -15.85
C LEU A 65 -13.30 -17.71 -15.30
N MET A 66 -13.49 -17.48 -14.02
CA MET A 66 -14.75 -17.64 -13.30
C MET A 66 -15.39 -16.27 -13.09
N ILE A 67 -16.67 -16.16 -13.46
CA ILE A 67 -17.51 -14.99 -13.17
C ILE A 67 -18.72 -15.52 -12.41
N VAL A 68 -18.92 -15.04 -11.20
CA VAL A 68 -20.13 -15.33 -10.40
C VAL A 68 -20.79 -14.03 -9.99
N VAL A 69 -22.11 -13.97 -10.13
CA VAL A 69 -22.93 -12.83 -9.74
C VAL A 69 -24.09 -13.33 -8.89
N LYS A 70 -24.29 -12.67 -7.76
CA LYS A 70 -25.43 -12.85 -6.85
C LYS A 70 -26.25 -11.57 -6.81
N ALA A 71 -27.55 -11.71 -7.05
CA ALA A 71 -28.51 -10.60 -7.06
C ALA A 71 -29.88 -11.05 -6.53
N ALA A 72 -30.80 -10.10 -6.37
CA ALA A 72 -32.14 -10.40 -5.88
C ALA A 72 -32.93 -11.34 -6.83
N THR A 73 -32.76 -11.16 -8.16
CA THR A 73 -33.50 -11.86 -9.22
C THR A 73 -32.57 -12.33 -10.35
N ASP A 74 -33.02 -13.33 -11.12
CA ASP A 74 -32.30 -13.85 -12.30
C ASP A 74 -32.06 -12.76 -13.36
N GLU A 75 -33.04 -11.88 -13.56
CA GLU A 75 -32.98 -10.76 -14.52
C GLU A 75 -31.88 -9.76 -14.17
N LEU A 76 -31.65 -9.52 -12.87
CA LEU A 76 -30.55 -8.65 -12.41
C LEU A 76 -29.20 -9.32 -12.59
N CYS A 77 -29.10 -10.64 -12.35
CA CYS A 77 -27.90 -11.40 -12.67
C CYS A 77 -27.56 -11.35 -14.17
N GLU A 78 -28.55 -11.48 -15.06
CA GLU A 78 -28.33 -11.38 -16.51
C GLU A 78 -27.88 -9.99 -16.93
N SER A 79 -28.55 -8.95 -16.42
CA SER A 79 -28.19 -7.55 -16.70
C SER A 79 -26.76 -7.24 -16.22
N ALA A 80 -26.40 -7.73 -15.04
CA ALA A 80 -25.06 -7.60 -14.50
C ALA A 80 -24.02 -8.35 -15.33
N LEU A 81 -24.29 -9.57 -15.79
CA LEU A 81 -23.38 -10.30 -16.67
C LEU A 81 -23.14 -9.56 -18.00
N ILE A 82 -24.18 -8.95 -18.59
CA ILE A 82 -24.05 -8.12 -19.80
C ILE A 82 -23.15 -6.92 -19.53
N ALA A 83 -23.38 -6.20 -18.42
CA ALA A 83 -22.56 -5.06 -18.04
C ALA A 83 -21.10 -5.48 -17.76
N ILE A 84 -20.87 -6.63 -17.13
CA ILE A 84 -19.54 -7.20 -16.92
C ILE A 84 -18.85 -7.48 -18.27
N GLU A 85 -19.56 -8.04 -19.26
CA GLU A 85 -18.99 -8.23 -20.59
C GLU A 85 -18.60 -6.91 -21.28
N GLU A 86 -19.37 -5.84 -21.06
CA GLU A 86 -18.99 -4.51 -21.54
C GLU A 86 -17.75 -3.95 -20.84
N LEU A 87 -17.57 -4.23 -19.54
CA LEU A 87 -16.36 -3.85 -18.81
C LEU A 87 -15.12 -4.53 -19.41
N PHE A 88 -15.22 -5.81 -19.77
CA PHE A 88 -14.16 -6.52 -20.50
C PHE A 88 -13.85 -5.87 -21.86
N LYS A 89 -14.88 -5.43 -22.61
CA LYS A 89 -14.70 -4.78 -23.92
C LYS A 89 -14.10 -3.37 -23.81
N LYS A 90 -14.53 -2.57 -22.83
CA LYS A 90 -14.00 -1.21 -22.58
C LYS A 90 -12.53 -1.24 -22.17
N LYS A 91 -12.09 -2.26 -21.43
CA LYS A 91 -10.67 -2.43 -21.09
C LYS A 91 -9.80 -2.78 -22.30
N GLY A 92 -10.36 -3.43 -23.31
CA GLY A 92 -9.70 -3.64 -24.61
C GLY A 92 -9.68 -2.43 -25.54
N GLY A 93 -10.24 -1.28 -25.11
CA GLY A 93 -10.56 -0.14 -25.97
C GLY A 93 -9.56 1.02 -25.98
N SER A 94 -8.50 1.03 -25.16
CA SER A 94 -7.49 2.09 -25.27
C SER A 94 -6.61 1.86 -26.50
N LYS A 95 -6.96 2.50 -27.61
CA LYS A 95 -6.07 2.67 -28.78
C LYS A 95 -4.88 3.55 -28.39
N SER A 96 -3.89 2.96 -27.73
CA SER A 96 -2.49 3.39 -27.82
C SER A 96 -1.71 2.24 -28.49
N ALA A 97 -0.51 2.52 -29.02
CA ALA A 97 0.28 1.67 -29.93
C ALA A 97 0.03 0.16 -29.76
N THR A 98 -0.26 -0.55 -30.86
CA THR A 98 -0.60 -1.98 -30.93
C THR A 98 0.20 -2.79 -29.90
N GLU A 99 -0.42 -3.08 -28.75
CA GLU A 99 0.24 -3.75 -27.64
C GLU A 99 0.55 -5.17 -28.09
N ILE A 100 1.82 -5.46 -28.39
CA ILE A 100 2.26 -6.77 -28.85
C ILE A 100 2.32 -7.69 -27.64
N LYS A 101 1.51 -8.74 -27.65
CA LYS A 101 1.43 -9.72 -26.56
C LYS A 101 2.25 -10.94 -26.91
N TYR A 102 3.10 -11.35 -25.97
CA TYR A 102 3.93 -12.55 -26.04
C TYR A 102 3.45 -13.56 -25.00
N SER A 103 3.54 -14.84 -25.33
CA SER A 103 3.09 -15.92 -24.42
C SER A 103 4.13 -16.30 -23.37
N THR A 104 5.41 -15.99 -23.59
CA THR A 104 6.50 -16.31 -22.66
C THR A 104 7.51 -15.17 -22.57
N ILE A 105 8.19 -15.06 -21.43
CA ILE A 105 9.28 -14.10 -21.21
C ILE A 105 10.39 -14.28 -22.24
N ASP A 106 10.78 -15.52 -22.56
CA ASP A 106 11.81 -15.80 -23.55
C ASP A 106 11.45 -15.20 -24.93
N SER A 107 10.20 -15.36 -25.35
CA SER A 107 9.74 -14.82 -26.64
C SER A 107 9.67 -13.30 -26.65
N ALA A 108 9.30 -12.69 -25.51
CA ALA A 108 9.28 -11.24 -25.35
C ALA A 108 10.69 -10.66 -25.35
N ALA A 109 11.60 -11.21 -24.54
CA ALA A 109 12.99 -10.77 -24.45
C ALA A 109 13.72 -10.89 -25.80
N ALA A 110 13.51 -11.99 -26.54
CA ALA A 110 14.08 -12.15 -27.87
C ALA A 110 13.54 -11.14 -28.90
N SER A 111 12.30 -10.66 -28.70
CA SER A 111 11.65 -9.73 -29.62
C SER A 111 11.84 -8.25 -29.26
N ILE A 112 12.25 -7.97 -28.01
CA ILE A 112 12.50 -6.63 -27.47
C ILE A 112 13.92 -6.61 -26.89
N PRO A 113 14.96 -6.55 -27.73
CA PRO A 113 16.36 -6.66 -27.28
C PRO A 113 16.80 -5.57 -26.30
N GLU A 114 16.08 -4.45 -26.24
CA GLU A 114 16.30 -3.34 -25.31
C GLU A 114 15.62 -3.51 -23.95
N ALA A 115 14.76 -4.53 -23.78
CA ALA A 115 14.13 -4.81 -22.50
C ALA A 115 15.20 -5.13 -21.46
N ASN A 116 15.08 -4.52 -20.28
CA ASN A 116 16.02 -4.70 -19.17
C ASN A 116 15.33 -5.05 -17.85
N LEU A 117 13.99 -5.05 -17.79
CA LEU A 117 13.22 -5.27 -16.58
C LEU A 117 11.96 -6.07 -16.89
N ALA A 118 11.68 -7.09 -16.08
CA ALA A 118 10.43 -7.83 -16.07
C ALA A 118 9.63 -7.52 -14.81
N VAL A 119 8.37 -7.10 -14.97
CA VAL A 119 7.41 -6.96 -13.87
C VAL A 119 6.53 -8.21 -13.86
N ILE A 120 6.54 -8.94 -12.74
CA ILE A 120 5.87 -10.24 -12.61
C ILE A 120 4.80 -10.16 -11.53
N SER A 121 3.55 -10.34 -11.95
CA SER A 121 2.34 -10.27 -11.12
C SER A 121 1.41 -11.47 -11.36
N VAL A 122 1.99 -12.65 -11.63
CA VAL A 122 1.26 -13.91 -11.80
C VAL A 122 0.92 -14.54 -10.44
N ASN A 123 0.24 -15.68 -10.40
CA ASN A 123 0.02 -16.42 -9.16
C ASN A 123 1.36 -16.85 -8.51
N GLY A 124 1.48 -16.72 -7.19
CA GLY A 124 2.69 -17.06 -6.41
C GLY A 124 3.29 -18.42 -6.73
N ALA A 125 2.46 -19.44 -6.93
CA ALA A 125 2.89 -20.80 -7.26
C ALA A 125 3.66 -20.92 -8.60
N PHE A 126 3.53 -19.92 -9.49
CA PHE A 126 4.27 -19.86 -10.75
C PHE A 126 5.30 -18.72 -10.78
N ALA A 127 5.25 -17.81 -9.80
CA ALA A 127 5.97 -16.55 -9.86
C ALA A 127 7.48 -16.73 -9.79
N ALA A 128 7.97 -17.65 -8.95
CA ALA A 128 9.39 -17.97 -8.85
C ALA A 128 9.96 -18.53 -10.16
N ARG A 129 9.19 -19.37 -10.87
CA ARG A 129 9.58 -19.92 -12.18
C ARG A 129 9.73 -18.82 -13.22
N GLU A 130 8.76 -17.91 -13.31
CA GLU A 130 8.82 -16.82 -14.28
C GLU A 130 9.92 -15.80 -13.94
N ALA A 131 10.17 -15.54 -12.64
CA ALA A 131 11.27 -14.71 -12.19
C ALA A 131 12.63 -15.30 -12.57
N ARG A 132 12.81 -16.61 -12.37
CA ARG A 132 14.03 -17.31 -12.80
C ARG A 132 14.27 -17.16 -14.31
N LYS A 133 13.25 -17.36 -15.14
CA LYS A 133 13.37 -17.17 -16.59
C LYS A 133 13.75 -15.75 -16.97
N ALA A 134 13.17 -14.74 -16.32
CA ALA A 134 13.55 -13.35 -16.56
C ALA A 134 15.04 -13.10 -16.26
N LEU A 135 15.53 -13.58 -15.11
CA LEU A 135 16.94 -13.49 -14.73
C LEU A 135 17.87 -14.29 -15.68
N GLU A 136 17.40 -15.44 -16.18
CA GLU A 136 18.12 -16.23 -17.20
C GLU A 136 18.25 -15.47 -18.54
N ASN A 137 17.28 -14.60 -18.86
CA ASN A 137 17.31 -13.69 -20.03
C ASN A 137 17.96 -12.32 -19.72
N ASP A 138 18.75 -12.21 -18.65
CA ASP A 138 19.48 -11.00 -18.26
C ASP A 138 18.59 -9.77 -17.97
N LEU A 139 17.35 -10.01 -17.55
CA LEU A 139 16.43 -8.96 -17.12
C LEU A 139 16.52 -8.77 -15.60
N HIS A 140 16.53 -7.52 -15.15
CA HIS A 140 16.14 -7.19 -13.77
C HIS A 140 14.71 -7.68 -13.53
N VAL A 141 14.34 -7.95 -12.28
CA VAL A 141 12.99 -8.44 -11.94
C VAL A 141 12.39 -7.59 -10.84
N MET A 142 11.14 -7.18 -11.05
CA MET A 142 10.21 -6.81 -10.00
C MET A 142 9.16 -7.89 -9.85
N LEU A 143 9.18 -8.57 -8.71
CA LEU A 143 8.26 -9.62 -8.35
C LEU A 143 7.22 -9.07 -7.37
N PHE A 144 6.12 -8.62 -7.96
CA PHE A 144 4.95 -8.15 -7.22
C PHE A 144 4.24 -9.30 -6.52
N SER A 145 4.19 -10.46 -7.18
CA SER A 145 3.54 -11.65 -6.65
C SER A 145 4.04 -12.00 -5.25
N ASP A 146 3.09 -12.24 -4.36
CA ASP A 146 3.30 -12.85 -3.05
C ASP A 146 3.10 -14.38 -3.13
N ASN A 147 3.16 -15.09 -1.99
CA ASN A 147 3.04 -16.54 -1.86
C ASN A 147 4.15 -17.31 -2.59
N VAL A 148 5.36 -16.77 -2.52
CA VAL A 148 6.61 -17.42 -2.96
C VAL A 148 7.37 -17.91 -1.73
N SER A 149 7.93 -19.12 -1.79
CA SER A 149 8.63 -19.70 -0.65
C SER A 149 9.88 -18.89 -0.28
N ILE A 150 10.32 -18.96 0.97
CA ILE A 150 11.53 -18.25 1.43
C ILE A 150 12.77 -18.81 0.71
N GLU A 151 12.82 -20.13 0.51
CA GLU A 151 13.90 -20.81 -0.21
C GLU A 151 13.98 -20.35 -1.67
N GLU A 152 12.82 -20.18 -2.32
CA GLU A 152 12.75 -19.66 -3.69
C GLU A 152 13.19 -18.18 -3.75
N GLU A 153 12.76 -17.34 -2.81
CA GLU A 153 13.21 -15.95 -2.70
C GLU A 153 14.73 -15.86 -2.57
N ILE A 154 15.32 -16.61 -1.64
CA ILE A 154 16.76 -16.62 -1.41
C ILE A 154 17.49 -17.06 -2.69
N ALA A 155 17.04 -18.14 -3.33
CA ALA A 155 17.67 -18.66 -4.54
C ALA A 155 17.60 -17.65 -5.70
N LEU A 156 16.48 -16.94 -5.86
CA LEU A 156 16.31 -15.92 -6.89
C LEU A 156 17.22 -14.70 -6.63
N LYS A 157 17.24 -14.20 -5.39
CA LYS A 157 18.08 -13.06 -5.02
C LYS A 157 19.57 -13.36 -5.14
N GLN A 158 20.00 -14.55 -4.72
CA GLN A 158 21.38 -15.00 -4.90
C GLN A 158 21.76 -15.11 -6.38
N PHE A 159 20.89 -15.72 -7.19
CA PHE A 159 21.13 -15.84 -8.63
C PHE A 159 21.23 -14.47 -9.31
N ALA A 160 20.34 -13.52 -8.95
CA ALA A 160 20.41 -12.16 -9.47
C ALA A 160 21.68 -11.42 -9.02
N HIS A 161 22.04 -11.54 -7.74
CA HIS A 161 23.25 -10.94 -7.17
C HIS A 161 24.51 -11.41 -7.90
N GLU A 162 24.65 -12.71 -8.12
CA GLU A 162 25.78 -13.30 -8.86
C GLU A 162 25.88 -12.79 -10.30
N LYS A 163 24.73 -12.45 -10.92
CA LYS A 163 24.65 -11.88 -12.26
C LYS A 163 24.76 -10.34 -12.31
N GLY A 164 24.78 -9.67 -11.17
CA GLY A 164 24.72 -8.20 -11.10
C GLY A 164 23.35 -7.63 -11.49
N LEU A 165 22.28 -8.42 -11.36
CA LEU A 165 20.89 -8.02 -11.60
C LEU A 165 20.19 -7.66 -10.28
N LEU A 166 19.06 -6.97 -10.41
CA LEU A 166 18.20 -6.61 -9.27
C LEU A 166 17.03 -7.60 -9.24
N MET A 167 16.74 -8.13 -8.07
CA MET A 167 15.60 -9.01 -7.79
C MET A 167 14.74 -8.37 -6.70
N MET A 168 13.92 -7.42 -7.13
CA MET A 168 13.00 -6.67 -6.26
C MET A 168 11.81 -7.55 -5.91
N GLY A 169 11.70 -8.02 -4.68
CA GLY A 169 10.64 -8.93 -4.25
C GLY A 169 11.12 -10.36 -4.01
N PRO A 170 10.24 -11.33 -3.71
CA PRO A 170 8.77 -11.31 -3.79
C PRO A 170 8.07 -10.29 -2.88
N ASP A 171 6.78 -10.10 -3.09
CA ASP A 171 5.96 -9.13 -2.34
C ASP A 171 6.57 -7.71 -2.39
N CYS A 172 7.01 -7.31 -3.60
CA CYS A 172 7.48 -5.96 -3.85
C CYS A 172 6.34 -5.13 -4.45
N GLY A 173 5.58 -4.45 -3.59
CA GLY A 173 4.43 -3.63 -4.01
C GLY A 173 4.79 -2.35 -4.77
N THR A 174 5.97 -1.77 -4.54
CA THR A 174 6.32 -0.43 -5.02
C THR A 174 7.76 -0.35 -5.51
N ALA A 175 7.94 0.18 -6.72
CA ALA A 175 9.21 0.65 -7.26
C ALA A 175 8.96 1.87 -8.17
N ILE A 176 9.95 2.75 -8.31
CA ILE A 176 9.96 3.83 -9.31
C ILE A 176 11.31 3.78 -10.01
N ILE A 177 11.35 3.22 -11.21
CA ILE A 177 12.58 3.04 -11.98
C ILE A 177 12.52 3.90 -13.23
N GLY A 178 13.51 4.75 -13.46
CA GLY A 178 13.52 5.69 -14.59
C GLY A 178 12.38 6.72 -14.54
N ASN A 179 11.92 7.08 -13.34
CA ASN A 179 10.72 7.89 -13.10
C ASN A 179 9.40 7.25 -13.59
N VAL A 180 9.38 5.93 -13.77
CA VAL A 180 8.18 5.14 -14.06
C VAL A 180 7.81 4.36 -12.80
N ALA A 181 6.62 4.61 -12.27
CA ALA A 181 6.08 3.84 -11.17
C ALA A 181 5.67 2.44 -11.63
N LEU A 182 6.04 1.43 -10.86
CA LEU A 182 5.78 0.02 -11.13
C LEU A 182 4.88 -0.53 -10.01
N CYS A 183 3.83 -1.25 -10.41
CA CYS A 183 2.76 -1.72 -9.52
C CYS A 183 2.08 -0.56 -8.78
N PHE A 184 2.26 -0.47 -7.46
CA PHE A 184 1.74 0.64 -6.67
C PHE A 184 2.80 1.73 -6.53
N GLY A 185 2.51 2.95 -6.99
CA GLY A 185 3.45 4.06 -6.86
C GLY A 185 2.88 5.38 -7.34
N ASN A 186 3.54 6.46 -6.98
CA ASN A 186 3.10 7.82 -7.28
C ASN A 186 3.94 8.43 -8.41
N ALA A 187 3.31 9.28 -9.21
CA ALA A 187 4.04 10.17 -10.10
C ALA A 187 4.78 11.22 -9.25
N VAL A 188 6.11 11.26 -9.35
CA VAL A 188 6.96 12.14 -8.54
C VAL A 188 7.92 12.94 -9.43
N ARG A 189 8.55 13.97 -8.87
CA ARG A 189 9.54 14.75 -9.62
C ARG A 189 10.81 13.93 -9.77
N LYS A 190 11.44 14.05 -10.94
CA LYS A 190 12.82 13.62 -11.12
C LYS A 190 13.73 14.55 -10.33
N GLY A 191 14.70 13.98 -9.62
CA GLY A 191 15.69 14.73 -8.85
C GLY A 191 16.96 13.92 -8.62
N ASN A 192 17.55 14.07 -7.45
CA ASN A 192 18.88 13.56 -7.11
C ASN A 192 18.90 12.72 -5.82
N ILE A 193 17.73 12.26 -5.35
CA ILE A 193 17.60 11.41 -4.15
C ILE A 193 17.22 9.99 -4.57
N GLY A 194 17.98 8.99 -4.16
CA GLY A 194 17.65 7.58 -4.37
C GLY A 194 16.98 6.99 -3.13
N ILE A 195 16.07 6.04 -3.31
CA ILE A 195 15.37 5.36 -2.21
C ILE A 195 15.54 3.85 -2.35
N VAL A 196 15.86 3.15 -1.25
CA VAL A 196 15.78 1.68 -1.16
C VAL A 196 14.81 1.31 -0.04
N GLY A 197 13.79 0.52 -0.37
CA GLY A 197 12.63 0.34 0.49
C GLY A 197 12.19 -1.11 0.65
N ALA A 198 12.18 -1.61 1.89
CA ALA A 198 11.47 -2.83 2.29
C ALA A 198 10.09 -2.48 2.90
N SER A 199 9.42 -1.52 2.28
CA SER A 199 8.08 -1.04 2.64
C SER A 199 7.46 -0.33 1.44
N GLY A 200 6.32 -0.82 0.94
CA GLY A 200 5.62 -0.20 -0.19
C GLY A 200 5.13 1.20 0.13
N THR A 201 4.11 1.30 0.99
CA THR A 201 3.49 2.59 1.34
C THR A 201 4.41 3.54 2.12
N GLY A 202 5.41 3.02 2.84
CA GLY A 202 6.46 3.85 3.44
C GLY A 202 7.36 4.52 2.40
N SER A 203 7.71 3.79 1.33
CA SER A 203 8.49 4.35 0.22
C SER A 203 7.67 5.34 -0.61
N GLN A 204 6.37 5.07 -0.80
CA GLN A 204 5.43 6.03 -1.37
C GLN A 204 5.38 7.32 -0.53
N GLU A 205 5.15 7.23 0.78
CA GLU A 205 5.11 8.39 1.68
C GLU A 205 6.37 9.24 1.57
N VAL A 206 7.55 8.63 1.69
CA VAL A 206 8.81 9.37 1.65
C VAL A 206 9.04 10.01 0.28
N SER A 207 8.78 9.30 -0.83
CA SER A 207 8.92 9.87 -2.17
C SER A 207 7.94 11.02 -2.44
N VAL A 208 6.69 10.89 -2.00
CA VAL A 208 5.68 11.95 -2.07
C VAL A 208 6.05 13.14 -1.17
N ARG A 209 6.64 12.91 0.00
CA ARG A 209 7.11 14.00 0.87
C ARG A 209 8.35 14.70 0.33
N ILE A 210 9.30 13.97 -0.25
CA ILE A 210 10.42 14.56 -0.98
C ILE A 210 9.90 15.47 -2.09
N HIS A 211 8.90 15.01 -2.84
CA HIS A 211 8.19 15.82 -3.81
C HIS A 211 7.53 17.04 -3.14
N ASP A 212 6.74 16.88 -2.07
CA ASP A 212 6.07 18.02 -1.41
C ASP A 212 7.06 19.10 -0.94
N PHE A 213 8.26 18.70 -0.49
CA PHE A 213 9.33 19.62 -0.09
C PHE A 213 10.19 20.15 -1.24
N GLY A 214 9.73 20.04 -2.49
CA GLY A 214 10.39 20.61 -3.66
C GLY A 214 11.53 19.76 -4.23
N GLY A 215 11.85 18.63 -3.61
CA GLY A 215 12.82 17.66 -4.11
C GLY A 215 12.26 16.75 -5.20
N GLY A 216 13.08 15.78 -5.59
CA GLY A 216 12.71 14.72 -6.53
C GLY A 216 13.64 13.53 -6.40
N ILE A 217 13.23 12.38 -6.95
CA ILE A 217 13.97 11.13 -6.84
C ILE A 217 14.68 10.75 -8.14
N THR A 218 15.75 9.97 -8.03
CA THR A 218 16.38 9.28 -9.16
C THR A 218 15.68 7.95 -9.41
N GLN A 219 15.70 7.08 -8.40
CA GLN A 219 15.10 5.76 -8.38
C GLN A 219 14.51 5.48 -6.99
N LEU A 220 13.46 4.66 -6.96
CA LEU A 220 12.94 4.00 -5.76
C LEU A 220 13.00 2.50 -6.02
N ILE A 221 13.93 1.81 -5.36
CA ILE A 221 14.16 0.38 -5.48
C ILE A 221 13.45 -0.34 -4.32
N GLY A 222 12.40 -1.08 -4.63
CA GLY A 222 11.73 -1.93 -3.65
C GLY A 222 12.48 -3.25 -3.44
N THR A 223 12.54 -3.77 -2.22
CA THR A 223 13.31 -4.99 -1.92
C THR A 223 12.46 -6.25 -1.75
N GLY A 224 11.16 -6.07 -1.53
CA GLY A 224 10.26 -7.10 -0.98
C GLY A 224 10.19 -7.07 0.54
N GLY A 225 9.02 -7.38 1.10
CA GLY A 225 8.72 -7.22 2.54
C GLY A 225 9.61 -8.05 3.47
N ARG A 226 10.10 -9.21 3.01
CA ARG A 226 10.91 -10.15 3.81
C ARG A 226 12.42 -9.96 3.67
N ASP A 227 12.88 -9.05 2.82
CA ASP A 227 14.31 -8.92 2.49
C ASP A 227 15.18 -8.72 3.73
N LEU A 228 14.69 -7.94 4.70
CA LEU A 228 15.42 -7.57 5.92
C LEU A 228 15.24 -8.60 7.07
N SER A 229 14.61 -9.74 6.78
CA SER A 229 14.54 -10.89 7.69
C SER A 229 15.90 -11.58 7.79
N GLU A 230 16.12 -12.28 8.91
CA GLU A 230 17.37 -13.02 9.13
C GLU A 230 17.62 -14.10 8.06
N GLN A 231 16.57 -14.74 7.57
CA GLN A 231 16.66 -15.81 6.58
C GLN A 231 17.10 -15.30 5.20
N VAL A 232 16.55 -14.15 4.75
CA VAL A 232 16.88 -13.58 3.44
C VAL A 232 18.19 -12.79 3.48
N GLY A 233 18.46 -12.09 4.58
CA GLY A 233 19.78 -11.50 4.85
C GLY A 233 20.05 -10.14 4.20
N GLY A 234 19.03 -9.46 3.66
CA GLY A 234 19.12 -8.10 3.13
C GLY A 234 19.81 -7.97 1.78
N ILE A 235 19.83 -9.04 0.96
CA ILE A 235 20.56 -9.08 -0.31
C ILE A 235 20.14 -7.92 -1.21
N MET A 236 18.83 -7.74 -1.43
CA MET A 236 18.32 -6.73 -2.35
C MET A 236 18.48 -5.31 -1.79
N MET A 237 18.39 -5.11 -0.47
CA MET A 237 18.71 -3.84 0.18
C MET A 237 20.17 -3.44 -0.05
N LEU A 238 21.12 -4.37 0.15
CA LEU A 238 22.54 -4.11 -0.06
C LEU A 238 22.86 -3.81 -1.54
N ASP A 239 22.29 -4.59 -2.45
CA ASP A 239 22.45 -4.37 -3.89
C ASP A 239 21.82 -3.05 -4.35
N GLY A 240 20.66 -2.69 -3.79
CA GLY A 240 20.00 -1.41 -4.03
C GLY A 240 20.85 -0.22 -3.56
N ILE A 241 21.45 -0.31 -2.37
CA ILE A 241 22.37 0.73 -1.86
C ILE A 241 23.54 0.90 -2.83
N LYS A 242 24.17 -0.20 -3.23
CA LYS A 242 25.30 -0.19 -4.15
C LYS A 242 24.92 0.42 -5.52
N ALA A 243 23.80 0.00 -6.09
CA ALA A 243 23.32 0.53 -7.37
C ALA A 243 23.09 2.04 -7.31
N LEU A 244 22.48 2.54 -6.23
CA LEU A 244 22.29 3.98 -6.01
C LEU A 244 23.58 4.73 -5.69
N GLU A 245 24.55 4.09 -5.04
CA GLU A 245 25.88 4.66 -4.82
C GLU A 245 26.64 4.83 -6.14
N GLU A 246 26.49 3.88 -7.07
CA GLU A 246 27.12 3.93 -8.39
C GLU A 246 26.41 4.88 -9.36
N ASP A 247 25.11 5.16 -9.18
CA ASP A 247 24.37 6.12 -10.00
C ASP A 247 24.82 7.57 -9.78
N GLU A 248 25.50 8.16 -10.76
CA GLU A 248 26.01 9.54 -10.69
C GLU A 248 24.92 10.59 -10.44
N ALA A 249 23.68 10.35 -10.86
CA ALA A 249 22.56 11.26 -10.63
C ALA A 249 22.13 11.28 -9.15
N THR A 250 22.31 10.16 -8.45
CA THR A 250 21.97 10.04 -7.03
C THR A 250 23.03 10.73 -6.18
N LYS A 251 22.61 11.66 -5.32
CA LYS A 251 23.47 12.42 -4.40
C LYS A 251 23.19 12.10 -2.94
N VAL A 252 21.96 11.69 -2.60
CA VAL A 252 21.54 11.27 -1.26
C VAL A 252 20.76 9.96 -1.39
N ILE A 253 20.94 9.05 -0.45
CA ILE A 253 20.20 7.78 -0.39
C ILE A 253 19.28 7.78 0.83
N VAL A 254 18.05 7.27 0.70
CA VAL A 254 17.13 7.04 1.81
C VAL A 254 16.83 5.55 1.93
N LEU A 255 17.04 4.98 3.11
CA LEU A 255 16.69 3.60 3.44
C LEU A 255 15.41 3.57 4.27
N ILE A 256 14.47 2.72 3.87
CA ILE A 256 13.15 2.61 4.52
C ILE A 256 12.84 1.14 4.76
N SER A 257 12.53 0.77 5.99
CA SER A 257 12.00 -0.57 6.29
C SER A 257 11.26 -0.60 7.61
N LYS A 258 10.45 -1.66 7.82
CA LYS A 258 10.16 -2.12 9.18
C LYS A 258 11.50 -2.49 9.87
N PRO A 259 11.58 -2.51 11.22
CA PRO A 259 12.82 -2.82 11.91
C PRO A 259 13.42 -4.14 11.43
N PRO A 260 14.66 -4.12 10.89
CA PRO A 260 15.31 -5.33 10.41
C PRO A 260 15.59 -6.33 11.54
N ALA A 261 15.88 -7.58 11.17
CA ALA A 261 16.55 -8.48 12.11
C ALA A 261 17.92 -7.88 12.52
N ALA A 262 18.32 -8.04 13.78
CA ALA A 262 19.53 -7.40 14.32
C ALA A 262 20.78 -7.72 13.49
N SER A 263 20.97 -8.99 13.11
CA SER A 263 22.10 -9.45 12.29
C SER A 263 22.09 -8.84 10.87
N VAL A 264 20.93 -8.47 10.34
CA VAL A 264 20.78 -7.80 9.04
C VAL A 264 20.97 -6.30 9.18
N GLN A 265 20.46 -5.69 10.25
CA GLN A 265 20.69 -4.29 10.57
C GLN A 265 22.19 -3.98 10.64
N GLU A 266 22.97 -4.81 11.31
CA GLU A 266 24.43 -4.66 11.39
C GLU A 266 25.09 -4.64 10.02
N LYS A 267 24.67 -5.54 9.10
CA LYS A 267 25.19 -5.58 7.71
C LYS A 267 24.82 -4.33 6.93
N VAL A 268 23.55 -3.91 7.00
CA VAL A 268 23.07 -2.70 6.30
C VAL A 268 23.79 -1.47 6.82
N LEU A 269 23.95 -1.32 8.14
CA LEU A 269 24.66 -0.20 8.73
C LEU A 269 26.17 -0.22 8.45
N ALA A 270 26.78 -1.40 8.32
CA ALA A 270 28.15 -1.51 7.82
C ALA A 270 28.29 -1.00 6.37
N GLN A 271 27.28 -1.25 5.52
CA GLN A 271 27.23 -0.69 4.17
C GLN A 271 26.95 0.82 4.18
N VAL A 272 26.12 1.33 5.09
CA VAL A 272 25.95 2.78 5.29
C VAL A 272 27.27 3.45 5.63
N LYS A 273 28.06 2.83 6.52
CA LYS A 273 29.37 3.33 6.93
C LYS A 273 30.42 3.38 5.82
N SER A 274 30.34 2.46 4.86
CA SER A 274 31.25 2.43 3.70
C SER A 274 30.75 3.27 2.52
N CYS A 275 29.49 3.73 2.55
CA CYS A 275 28.89 4.50 1.47
C CYS A 275 29.48 5.90 1.37
N LYS A 276 29.78 6.34 0.15
CA LYS A 276 30.35 7.66 -0.15
C LYS A 276 29.31 8.78 -0.19
N LYS A 277 28.02 8.43 -0.24
CA LYS A 277 26.91 9.38 -0.32
C LYS A 277 26.22 9.47 1.03
N PRO A 278 25.68 10.64 1.43
CA PRO A 278 24.85 10.74 2.63
C PRO A 278 23.68 9.76 2.57
N VAL A 279 23.49 9.02 3.66
CA VAL A 279 22.38 8.05 3.79
C VAL A 279 21.47 8.44 4.93
N VAL A 280 20.19 8.67 4.63
CA VAL A 280 19.12 8.82 5.61
C VAL A 280 18.53 7.45 5.91
N VAL A 281 18.40 7.09 7.17
CA VAL A 281 17.87 5.78 7.59
C VAL A 281 16.58 5.98 8.37
N TYR A 282 15.48 5.49 7.82
CA TYR A 282 14.18 5.43 8.44
C TYR A 282 13.75 3.98 8.64
N PHE A 283 14.19 3.40 9.75
CA PHE A 283 13.68 2.12 10.23
C PHE A 283 12.55 2.39 11.22
N ILE A 284 11.34 1.93 10.90
CA ILE A 284 10.11 2.37 11.57
C ILE A 284 10.08 1.87 13.02
N GLY A 285 10.22 2.77 14.00
CA GLY A 285 10.39 2.37 15.40
C GLY A 285 11.77 1.77 15.70
N GLY A 286 12.76 2.04 14.85
CA GLY A 286 14.17 1.73 15.08
C GLY A 286 14.87 2.75 15.98
N GLU A 287 16.14 2.47 16.28
CA GLU A 287 16.94 3.25 17.23
C GLU A 287 17.90 4.22 16.53
N GLU A 288 18.10 5.39 17.13
CA GLU A 288 18.97 6.44 16.60
C GLU A 288 20.45 6.09 16.69
N THR A 289 20.90 5.60 17.86
CA THR A 289 22.33 5.39 18.16
C THR A 289 23.07 4.56 17.11
N PRO A 290 22.58 3.36 16.70
CA PRO A 290 23.30 2.54 15.72
C PRO A 290 23.46 3.23 14.36
N VAL A 291 22.48 4.05 13.95
CA VAL A 291 22.53 4.78 12.68
C VAL A 291 23.60 5.87 12.72
N LEU A 292 23.67 6.63 13.82
CA LEU A 292 24.68 7.68 13.98
C LEU A 292 26.09 7.10 14.05
N GLU A 293 26.28 5.96 14.73
CA GLU A 293 27.56 5.24 14.80
C GLU A 293 28.03 4.73 13.43
N ALA A 294 27.09 4.42 12.55
CA ALA A 294 27.34 4.07 11.16
C ALA A 294 27.62 5.30 10.26
N GLY A 295 27.51 6.52 10.78
CA GLY A 295 27.64 7.76 10.01
C GLY A 295 26.42 8.11 9.16
N GLY A 296 25.29 7.43 9.39
CA GLY A 296 24.02 7.72 8.73
C GLY A 296 23.24 8.84 9.44
N HIS A 297 22.19 9.32 8.77
CA HIS A 297 21.24 10.29 9.31
C HIS A 297 19.96 9.57 9.73
N PHE A 298 19.78 9.34 11.04
CA PHE A 298 18.55 8.73 11.55
C PHE A 298 17.34 9.60 11.26
N ALA A 299 16.17 9.00 11.02
CA ALA A 299 14.89 9.68 11.03
C ALA A 299 13.87 8.85 11.82
N LYS A 300 13.12 9.48 12.74
CA LYS A 300 12.06 8.82 13.51
C LYS A 300 10.78 8.65 12.69
N THR A 301 10.56 9.55 11.72
CA THR A 301 9.32 9.59 10.91
C THR A 301 9.64 9.77 9.43
N SER A 302 8.72 9.34 8.58
CA SER A 302 8.75 9.49 7.13
C SER A 302 8.89 10.95 6.69
N LYS A 303 8.17 11.88 7.35
CA LYS A 303 8.29 13.32 7.11
C LYS A 303 9.70 13.83 7.44
N GLU A 304 10.26 13.42 8.57
CA GLU A 304 11.62 13.78 8.96
C GLU A 304 12.65 13.20 7.99
N ALA A 305 12.46 11.96 7.54
CA ALA A 305 13.32 11.32 6.54
C ALA A 305 13.36 12.12 5.24
N ALA A 306 12.19 12.55 4.75
CA ALA A 306 12.07 13.37 3.56
C ALA A 306 12.73 14.75 3.72
N ILE A 307 12.51 15.44 4.87
CA ILE A 307 13.16 16.73 5.16
C ILE A 307 14.68 16.58 5.17
N LYS A 308 15.22 15.59 5.90
CA LYS A 308 16.66 15.32 5.95
C LYS A 308 17.21 15.03 4.56
N ALA A 309 16.50 14.25 3.75
CA ALA A 309 16.91 13.92 2.39
C ALA A 309 17.00 15.16 1.50
N VAL A 310 15.98 16.03 1.48
CA VAL A 310 16.01 17.24 0.64
C VAL A 310 17.04 18.25 1.10
N VAL A 311 17.27 18.40 2.41
CA VAL A 311 18.30 19.29 2.96
C VAL A 311 19.68 18.80 2.59
N LEU A 312 19.97 17.50 2.75
CA LEU A 312 21.24 16.90 2.30
C LEU A 312 21.42 16.99 0.78
N ALA A 313 20.33 17.03 0.02
CA ALA A 313 20.34 17.21 -1.42
C ALA A 313 20.51 18.68 -1.86
N GLY A 314 20.56 19.63 -0.91
CA GLY A 314 20.87 21.04 -1.14
C GLY A 314 19.70 22.01 -0.92
N ALA A 315 18.55 21.57 -0.42
CA ALA A 315 17.45 22.47 -0.08
C ALA A 315 17.77 23.33 1.16
N ASN A 316 17.32 24.58 1.17
CA ASN A 316 17.42 25.43 2.34
C ASN A 316 16.32 25.05 3.36
N GLU A 317 16.72 24.53 4.52
CA GLU A 317 15.78 24.05 5.55
C GLU A 317 14.82 25.16 6.05
N ASP A 318 15.30 26.40 6.11
CA ASP A 318 14.52 27.55 6.61
C ASP A 318 13.39 27.96 5.65
N GLU A 319 13.48 27.57 4.38
CA GLU A 319 12.47 27.84 3.34
C GLU A 319 11.44 26.72 3.22
N LEU A 320 11.69 25.56 3.83
CA LEU A 320 10.77 24.43 3.76
C LEU A 320 9.51 24.74 4.57
N ASN A 321 8.34 24.69 3.92
CA ASN A 321 7.08 24.66 4.64
C ASN A 321 6.93 23.30 5.34
N LYS A 322 7.44 23.20 6.57
CA LYS A 322 7.39 21.98 7.37
C LYS A 322 5.95 21.61 7.78
N ARG A 323 4.93 22.40 7.46
CA ARG A 323 3.52 22.19 7.83
C ARG A 323 3.40 21.77 9.30
N ALA A 324 3.72 22.71 10.19
CA ALA A 324 3.72 22.47 11.64
C ALA A 324 2.34 21.98 12.13
N LEU A 325 2.32 21.30 13.27
CA LEU A 325 1.09 20.78 13.85
C LEU A 325 0.13 21.94 14.17
N ASN A 326 -1.14 21.82 13.75
CA ASN A 326 -2.13 22.88 13.90
C ASN A 326 -2.78 22.82 15.29
N TRP A 327 -2.16 23.48 16.27
CA TRP A 327 -2.67 23.54 17.65
C TRP A 327 -4.06 24.17 17.79
N PRO A 328 -4.39 25.29 17.11
CA PRO A 328 -5.76 25.82 17.13
C PRO A 328 -6.81 24.80 16.68
N LEU A 329 -6.54 24.03 15.64
CA LEU A 329 -7.42 22.94 15.20
C LEU A 329 -7.56 21.84 16.26
N ILE A 330 -6.47 21.47 16.93
CA ILE A 330 -6.50 20.48 18.02
C ILE A 330 -7.43 20.95 19.14
N GLU A 331 -7.32 22.21 19.55
CA GLU A 331 -8.18 22.79 20.59
C GLU A 331 -9.65 22.85 20.15
N GLU A 332 -9.91 23.22 18.90
CA GLU A 332 -11.26 23.24 18.33
C GLU A 332 -11.91 21.85 18.34
N VAL A 333 -11.18 20.82 17.90
CA VAL A 333 -11.69 19.44 17.87
C VAL A 333 -11.92 18.93 19.28
N ARG A 334 -10.96 19.12 20.20
CA ARG A 334 -11.10 18.71 21.61
C ARG A 334 -12.35 19.32 22.26
N ALA A 335 -12.66 20.57 21.97
CA ALA A 335 -13.83 21.26 22.53
C ALA A 335 -15.18 20.67 22.07
N LYS A 336 -15.20 19.93 20.95
CA LYS A 336 -16.40 19.26 20.41
C LYS A 336 -16.58 17.84 20.93
N LEU A 337 -15.53 17.21 21.48
CA LEU A 337 -15.57 15.84 21.97
C LEU A 337 -16.17 15.74 23.38
N THR A 338 -16.95 14.69 23.63
CA THR A 338 -17.45 14.39 24.98
C THR A 338 -16.39 13.68 25.84
N PRO A 339 -16.55 13.64 27.18
CA PRO A 339 -15.61 12.93 28.06
C PRO A 339 -15.45 11.43 27.76
N GLU A 340 -16.43 10.80 27.14
CA GLU A 340 -16.48 9.39 26.72
C GLU A 340 -15.67 9.13 25.45
N GLN A 341 -15.55 10.14 24.57
CA GLN A 341 -14.83 10.09 23.31
C GLN A 341 -13.32 10.18 23.54
N LYS A 342 -12.68 9.03 23.80
CA LYS A 342 -11.29 8.94 24.27
C LYS A 342 -10.34 8.29 23.29
N TYR A 343 -10.85 7.55 22.31
CA TYR A 343 -10.02 6.63 21.56
C TYR A 343 -9.83 7.01 20.10
N VAL A 344 -8.66 6.66 19.58
CA VAL A 344 -8.35 6.71 18.15
C VAL A 344 -8.78 5.38 17.52
N ARG A 345 -9.39 5.47 16.34
CA ARG A 345 -9.61 4.34 15.42
C ARG A 345 -8.88 4.62 14.11
N GLY A 346 -7.69 4.06 13.96
CA GLY A 346 -6.92 4.13 12.73
C GLY A 346 -7.32 2.99 11.80
N LEU A 347 -7.83 3.31 10.61
CA LEU A 347 -8.19 2.32 9.59
C LEU A 347 -7.32 2.59 8.38
N PHE A 348 -6.25 1.82 8.18
CA PHE A 348 -5.27 2.10 7.14
C PHE A 348 -5.33 1.11 5.99
N CYS A 349 -5.12 1.60 4.77
CA CYS A 349 -4.74 0.77 3.63
C CYS A 349 -3.23 0.53 3.57
N GLY A 350 -2.43 1.48 4.05
CA GLY A 350 -0.97 1.40 4.05
C GLY A 350 -0.38 0.98 5.39
N GLY A 351 0.20 -0.21 5.44
CA GLY A 351 0.79 -0.76 6.67
C GLY A 351 1.87 0.11 7.33
N THR A 352 2.75 0.76 6.56
CA THR A 352 3.75 1.66 7.17
C THR A 352 3.14 2.96 7.68
N LEU A 353 2.08 3.45 7.04
CA LEU A 353 1.34 4.61 7.56
C LEU A 353 0.65 4.25 8.88
N CYS A 354 0.12 3.02 8.96
CA CYS A 354 -0.42 2.46 10.19
C CYS A 354 0.65 2.34 11.29
N ASP A 355 1.81 1.73 10.99
CA ASP A 355 2.93 1.62 11.92
C ASP A 355 3.32 3.00 12.46
N GLU A 356 3.56 3.98 11.58
CA GLU A 356 3.98 5.32 11.99
C GLU A 356 2.95 5.99 12.91
N ALA A 357 1.67 5.98 12.53
CA ALA A 357 0.61 6.55 13.35
C ALA A 357 0.47 5.84 14.71
N MET A 358 0.60 4.52 14.73
CA MET A 358 0.58 3.70 15.94
C MET A 358 1.75 4.04 16.86
N TYR A 359 3.00 4.08 16.37
CA TYR A 359 4.17 4.43 17.19
C TYR A 359 4.07 5.86 17.74
N LEU A 360 3.56 6.81 16.96
CA LEU A 360 3.34 8.18 17.44
C LEU A 360 2.30 8.23 18.57
N ALA A 361 1.26 7.39 18.53
CA ALA A 361 0.29 7.26 19.60
C ALA A 361 0.90 6.60 20.85
N MET A 362 1.76 5.59 20.68
CA MET A 362 2.47 4.92 21.78
C MET A 362 3.44 5.83 22.54
N ASP A 363 3.91 6.94 21.93
CA ASP A 363 4.69 7.97 22.64
C ASP A 363 3.87 8.63 23.78
N LYS A 364 2.53 8.53 23.77
CA LYS A 364 1.63 9.21 24.73
C LYS A 364 0.69 8.25 25.48
N TYR A 365 0.33 7.13 24.88
CA TYR A 365 -0.66 6.20 25.41
C TYR A 365 -0.07 4.80 25.62
N GLU A 366 -0.45 4.15 26.72
CA GLU A 366 -0.01 2.78 27.02
C GLU A 366 -0.95 1.73 26.41
N ASP A 367 -2.22 2.08 26.17
CA ASP A 367 -3.29 1.19 25.70
C ASP A 367 -3.53 1.30 24.19
N VAL A 368 -2.47 1.10 23.41
CA VAL A 368 -2.48 1.13 21.94
C VAL A 368 -2.46 -0.29 21.36
N TYR A 369 -3.57 -0.70 20.75
CA TYR A 369 -3.80 -2.01 20.16
C TYR A 369 -3.70 -1.98 18.63
N SER A 370 -3.28 -3.10 18.03
CA SER A 370 -3.24 -3.27 16.57
C SER A 370 -3.18 -4.74 16.16
N ASN A 371 -3.55 -5.06 14.91
CA ASN A 371 -3.24 -6.37 14.30
C ASN A 371 -1.73 -6.55 14.04
N ILE A 372 -1.00 -5.45 13.82
CA ILE A 372 0.45 -5.45 13.54
C ILE A 372 1.31 -5.11 14.77
N GLN A 373 0.73 -5.10 15.97
CA GLN A 373 1.47 -4.82 17.19
C GLN A 373 2.48 -5.93 17.51
N LYS A 374 3.71 -5.54 17.86
CA LYS A 374 4.80 -6.47 18.21
C LYS A 374 4.67 -7.04 19.60
N LYS A 375 4.13 -6.27 20.55
CA LYS A 375 3.89 -6.72 21.93
C LYS A 375 2.61 -7.56 21.99
N ALA A 376 2.72 -8.84 22.36
CA ALA A 376 1.61 -9.77 22.38
C ALA A 376 0.38 -9.29 23.21
N ASP A 377 0.61 -8.61 24.33
CA ASP A 377 -0.46 -8.09 25.20
C ASP A 377 -1.31 -6.99 24.54
N TYR A 378 -0.76 -6.33 23.51
CA TYR A 378 -1.38 -5.26 22.76
C TYR A 378 -1.73 -5.66 21.32
N LYS A 379 -1.47 -6.91 20.92
CA LYS A 379 -1.99 -7.46 19.67
C LYS A 379 -3.47 -7.80 19.84
N LEU A 380 -4.30 -7.43 18.87
CA LEU A 380 -5.72 -7.74 18.90
C LEU A 380 -5.94 -9.26 18.88
N LYS A 381 -6.77 -9.75 19.79
CA LYS A 381 -7.16 -11.17 19.84
C LYS A 381 -8.23 -11.52 18.80
N ASN A 382 -9.13 -10.57 18.57
CA ASN A 382 -10.08 -10.59 17.47
C ASN A 382 -9.84 -9.33 16.64
N ILE A 383 -9.36 -9.48 15.41
CA ILE A 383 -9.05 -8.35 14.52
C ILE A 383 -10.30 -7.54 14.13
N HIS A 384 -11.50 -8.12 14.32
CA HIS A 384 -12.78 -7.47 14.06
C HIS A 384 -13.30 -6.63 15.23
N GLU A 385 -12.69 -6.71 16.40
CA GLU A 385 -13.12 -5.95 17.58
C GLU A 385 -12.04 -4.95 18.00
N SER A 386 -12.35 -3.66 17.97
CA SER A 386 -11.45 -2.62 18.47
C SER A 386 -11.42 -2.58 19.99
N LYS A 387 -10.27 -2.22 20.55
CA LYS A 387 -10.04 -2.05 21.99
C LYS A 387 -9.18 -0.82 22.25
N ALA A 388 -9.64 0.05 23.17
CA ALA A 388 -8.96 1.29 23.54
C ALA A 388 -8.49 2.06 22.28
N HIS A 389 -7.25 2.58 22.21
CA HIS A 389 -6.74 3.09 20.93
C HIS A 389 -6.45 1.91 20.00
N THR A 390 -7.02 1.89 18.79
CA THR A 390 -6.83 0.79 17.85
C THR A 390 -6.36 1.31 16.49
N PHE A 391 -5.31 0.72 15.95
CA PHE A 391 -4.75 1.01 14.62
C PHE A 391 -4.74 -0.28 13.80
N LEU A 392 -5.39 -0.28 12.64
CA LEU A 392 -5.52 -1.47 11.81
C LEU A 392 -4.81 -1.24 10.48
N ASP A 393 -3.86 -2.12 10.19
CA ASP A 393 -3.39 -2.31 8.82
C ASP A 393 -4.36 -3.27 8.13
N MET A 394 -5.30 -2.72 7.38
CA MET A 394 -6.29 -3.52 6.65
C MET A 394 -5.71 -4.11 5.36
N GLY A 395 -4.46 -3.77 5.01
CA GLY A 395 -3.71 -4.37 3.91
C GLY A 395 -3.03 -5.68 4.29
N ASP A 396 -2.89 -5.95 5.58
CA ASP A 396 -2.31 -7.18 6.12
C ASP A 396 -3.11 -8.44 5.71
N ASP A 397 -2.41 -9.57 5.58
CA ASP A 397 -2.95 -10.86 5.12
C ASP A 397 -4.18 -11.30 5.93
N ASP A 398 -4.24 -10.95 7.22
CA ASP A 398 -5.38 -11.21 8.10
C ASP A 398 -6.70 -10.62 7.55
N PHE A 399 -6.64 -9.53 6.78
CA PHE A 399 -7.80 -8.86 6.16
C PHE A 399 -7.95 -9.13 4.65
N THR A 400 -6.85 -9.47 3.98
CA THR A 400 -6.79 -9.61 2.52
C THR A 400 -6.80 -11.07 2.06
N ASN A 401 -6.81 -12.05 2.98
CA ASN A 401 -6.95 -13.45 2.60
C ASN A 401 -8.26 -13.66 1.82
N GLY A 402 -8.09 -13.90 0.53
CA GLY A 402 -9.17 -14.07 -0.42
C GLY A 402 -9.95 -12.81 -0.78
N LYS A 403 -9.43 -11.62 -0.49
CA LYS A 403 -10.05 -10.35 -0.85
C LYS A 403 -9.01 -9.44 -1.51
N PRO A 404 -9.42 -8.54 -2.41
CA PRO A 404 -8.50 -7.55 -2.93
C PRO A 404 -7.95 -6.68 -1.79
N HIS A 405 -6.70 -6.24 -1.94
CA HIS A 405 -6.09 -5.27 -1.03
C HIS A 405 -6.94 -3.99 -0.96
N PRO A 406 -7.10 -3.33 0.20
CA PRO A 406 -8.01 -2.19 0.38
C PRO A 406 -7.59 -0.92 -0.39
N MET A 407 -6.35 -0.86 -0.89
CA MET A 407 -5.95 0.17 -1.88
C MET A 407 -6.66 0.02 -3.22
N ILE A 408 -7.03 -1.21 -3.60
CA ILE A 408 -7.75 -1.52 -4.83
C ILE A 408 -9.25 -1.56 -4.57
N ASP A 409 -9.68 -2.24 -3.51
CA ASP A 409 -11.10 -2.41 -3.17
C ASP A 409 -11.35 -2.07 -1.70
N PRO A 410 -11.89 -0.87 -1.39
CA PRO A 410 -12.07 -0.44 -0.02
C PRO A 410 -13.33 -1.02 0.66
N SER A 411 -14.03 -2.00 0.07
CA SER A 411 -15.32 -2.50 0.61
C SER A 411 -15.22 -3.00 2.06
N THR A 412 -14.16 -3.74 2.40
CA THR A 412 -13.92 -4.22 3.78
C THR A 412 -13.67 -3.07 4.75
N ARG A 413 -12.95 -2.05 4.28
CA ARG A 413 -12.64 -0.84 5.04
C ARG A 413 -13.85 0.05 5.23
N ILE A 414 -14.74 0.16 4.25
CA ILE A 414 -16.04 0.84 4.36
C ILE A 414 -16.89 0.20 5.46
N ALA A 415 -17.00 -1.13 5.45
CA ALA A 415 -17.78 -1.85 6.45
C ALA A 415 -17.22 -1.62 7.86
N ARG A 416 -15.89 -1.73 8.02
CA ARG A 416 -15.23 -1.47 9.31
C ARG A 416 -15.39 -0.02 9.76
N PHE A 417 -15.27 0.95 8.84
CA PHE A 417 -15.48 2.36 9.13
C PHE A 417 -16.88 2.64 9.71
N LEU A 418 -17.93 2.08 9.10
CA LEU A 418 -19.31 2.25 9.56
C LEU A 418 -19.55 1.60 10.93
N GLU A 419 -18.83 0.53 11.27
CA GLU A 419 -18.87 -0.07 12.59
C GLU A 419 -18.22 0.84 13.64
N GLU A 420 -17.00 1.32 13.39
CA GLU A 420 -16.28 2.21 14.32
C GLU A 420 -17.01 3.54 14.53
N ALA A 421 -17.67 4.08 13.51
CA ALA A 421 -18.44 5.32 13.62
C ALA A 421 -19.61 5.25 14.61
N LYS A 422 -20.12 4.05 14.91
CA LYS A 422 -21.22 3.82 15.86
C LYS A 422 -20.75 3.76 17.31
N ASP A 423 -19.46 3.55 17.57
CA ASP A 423 -18.93 3.45 18.92
C ASP A 423 -18.86 4.85 19.57
N PRO A 424 -19.60 5.10 20.67
CA PRO A 424 -19.64 6.41 21.32
C PRO A 424 -18.33 6.78 22.01
N SER A 425 -17.41 5.83 22.20
CA SER A 425 -16.10 6.07 22.82
C SER A 425 -15.04 6.57 21.83
N VAL A 426 -15.36 6.60 20.53
CA VAL A 426 -14.44 7.05 19.48
C VAL A 426 -14.37 8.57 19.47
N GLY A 427 -13.15 9.08 19.69
CA GLY A 427 -12.86 10.52 19.57
C GLY A 427 -12.41 10.93 18.18
N VAL A 428 -11.73 10.06 17.44
CA VAL A 428 -11.37 10.30 16.04
C VAL A 428 -11.23 9.00 15.27
N ILE A 429 -11.72 8.99 14.03
CA ILE A 429 -11.41 7.95 13.04
C ILE A 429 -10.37 8.50 12.07
N LEU A 430 -9.19 7.87 12.02
CA LEU A 430 -8.08 8.25 11.14
C LEU A 430 -8.04 7.32 9.92
N MET A 431 -7.99 7.91 8.72
CA MET A 431 -8.02 7.21 7.45
C MET A 431 -7.01 7.76 6.45
N ASP A 432 -6.22 6.90 5.82
CA ASP A 432 -5.39 7.20 4.64
C ASP A 432 -6.13 6.98 3.31
N PHE A 433 -5.79 7.72 2.27
CA PHE A 433 -6.31 7.58 0.91
C PHE A 433 -5.13 7.64 -0.04
N ILE A 434 -4.79 6.52 -0.66
CA ILE A 434 -3.57 6.38 -1.44
C ILE A 434 -3.90 6.55 -2.92
N LEU A 435 -3.24 7.50 -3.57
CA LEU A 435 -3.38 7.78 -5.00
C LEU A 435 -2.29 7.08 -5.81
N GLY A 436 -2.26 7.34 -7.12
CA GLY A 436 -1.22 6.88 -8.02
C GLY A 436 -1.54 5.54 -8.69
N PHE A 437 -0.54 5.02 -9.39
CA PHE A 437 -0.64 3.77 -10.14
C PHE A 437 -1.00 2.60 -9.22
N GLY A 438 -1.81 1.67 -9.72
CA GLY A 438 -2.25 0.48 -8.99
C GLY A 438 -3.37 0.70 -7.97
N SER A 439 -3.51 1.90 -7.41
CA SER A 439 -4.57 2.26 -6.45
C SER A 439 -5.96 2.36 -7.12
N HIS A 440 -7.02 2.39 -6.30
CA HIS A 440 -8.39 2.60 -6.76
C HIS A 440 -8.52 3.92 -7.54
N GLU A 441 -9.39 3.96 -8.57
CA GLU A 441 -9.49 5.11 -9.49
C GLU A 441 -10.11 6.37 -8.84
N ASP A 442 -10.88 6.20 -7.76
CA ASP A 442 -11.44 7.28 -6.95
C ASP A 442 -11.56 6.86 -5.46
N PRO A 443 -10.44 6.77 -4.72
CA PRO A 443 -10.43 6.18 -3.38
C PRO A 443 -11.21 7.01 -2.35
N VAL A 444 -11.27 8.35 -2.52
CA VAL A 444 -12.14 9.18 -1.68
C VAL A 444 -13.59 9.00 -2.10
N GLY A 445 -13.89 9.08 -3.40
CA GLY A 445 -15.27 9.06 -3.89
C GLY A 445 -16.07 7.84 -3.43
N VAL A 446 -15.46 6.66 -3.43
CA VAL A 446 -16.09 5.41 -2.98
C VAL A 446 -16.34 5.37 -1.46
N MET A 447 -15.57 6.11 -0.66
CA MET A 447 -15.75 6.23 0.79
C MET A 447 -16.77 7.33 1.18
N LEU A 448 -17.00 8.33 0.31
CA LEU A 448 -17.84 9.50 0.63
C LEU A 448 -19.25 9.16 1.13
N PRO A 449 -20.01 8.22 0.52
CA PRO A 449 -21.36 7.91 0.99
C PRO A 449 -21.37 7.43 2.45
N ALA A 450 -20.42 6.55 2.80
CA ALA A 450 -20.29 6.04 4.16
C ALA A 450 -19.90 7.14 5.15
N ILE A 451 -18.96 8.02 4.77
CA ILE A 451 -18.55 9.17 5.60
C ILE A 451 -19.76 10.08 5.90
N LEU A 452 -20.53 10.44 4.88
CA LEU A 452 -21.70 11.30 5.02
C LEU A 452 -22.79 10.64 5.88
N GLU A 453 -23.05 9.36 5.67
CA GLU A 453 -23.98 8.57 6.47
C GLU A 453 -23.57 8.54 7.96
N ALA A 454 -22.31 8.19 8.23
CA ALA A 454 -21.76 8.10 9.58
C ALA A 454 -21.88 9.42 10.34
N LYS A 455 -21.52 10.54 9.70
CA LYS A 455 -21.63 11.88 10.30
C LYS A 455 -23.09 12.28 10.52
N ALA A 456 -23.99 11.98 9.59
CA ALA A 456 -25.42 12.26 9.76
C ALA A 456 -26.03 11.46 10.91
N ASN A 457 -25.61 10.20 11.10
CA ASN A 457 -26.08 9.36 12.19
C ASN A 457 -25.54 9.84 13.55
N ALA A 458 -24.25 10.16 13.66
CA ALA A 458 -23.68 10.73 14.88
C ALA A 458 -24.34 12.08 15.26
N ALA A 459 -24.63 12.93 14.26
CA ALA A 459 -25.33 14.20 14.49
C ALA A 459 -26.76 13.99 15.03
N LYS A 460 -27.50 12.98 14.55
CA LYS A 460 -28.82 12.62 15.10
C LYS A 460 -28.75 12.17 16.56
N GLU A 461 -27.63 11.59 16.97
CA GLU A 461 -27.34 11.20 18.35
C GLU A 461 -26.82 12.38 19.22
N GLY A 462 -26.64 13.57 18.64
CA GLY A 462 -26.06 14.72 19.34
C GLY A 462 -24.56 14.59 19.62
N ARG A 463 -23.86 13.73 18.88
CA ARG A 463 -22.43 13.43 19.04
C ARG A 463 -21.63 13.98 17.87
N HIS A 464 -20.49 14.61 18.17
CA HIS A 464 -19.51 15.00 17.15
C HIS A 464 -18.70 13.78 16.71
N LEU A 465 -18.67 13.47 15.42
CA LEU A 465 -17.82 12.42 14.85
C LEU A 465 -16.66 13.08 14.09
N GLU A 466 -15.49 13.12 14.71
CA GLU A 466 -14.27 13.59 14.06
C GLU A 466 -13.72 12.51 13.13
N ILE A 467 -13.54 12.88 11.86
CA ILE A 467 -12.89 12.04 10.85
C ILE A 467 -11.66 12.81 10.37
N LEU A 468 -10.50 12.19 10.50
CA LEU A 468 -9.22 12.71 10.03
C LEU A 468 -8.78 11.93 8.80
N GLY A 469 -8.74 12.60 7.66
CA GLY A 469 -8.29 12.05 6.38
C GLY A 469 -6.85 12.45 6.08
N TYR A 470 -6.08 11.53 5.51
CA TYR A 470 -4.77 11.80 4.94
C TYR A 470 -4.71 11.29 3.50
N VAL A 471 -4.45 12.17 2.52
CA VAL A 471 -4.31 11.77 1.10
C VAL A 471 -2.82 11.63 0.79
N LEU A 472 -2.39 10.42 0.43
CA LEU A 472 -1.04 10.11 -0.04
C LEU A 472 -0.99 10.19 -1.57
N GLY A 473 -0.46 11.30 -2.09
CA GLY A 473 -0.23 11.51 -3.52
C GLY A 473 0.40 12.86 -3.81
N THR A 474 0.69 13.11 -5.09
CA THR A 474 1.25 14.38 -5.60
C THR A 474 0.25 15.11 -6.52
N ASP A 475 0.57 16.35 -6.88
CA ASP A 475 -0.13 17.11 -7.93
C ASP A 475 0.00 16.49 -9.33
N LEU A 476 0.89 15.50 -9.51
CA LEU A 476 1.10 14.77 -10.77
C LEU A 476 0.31 13.46 -10.85
N ASP A 477 -0.28 13.01 -9.74
CA ASP A 477 -1.02 11.76 -9.70
C ASP A 477 -2.38 11.84 -10.40
N THR A 478 -2.87 10.67 -10.79
CA THR A 478 -4.27 10.45 -11.17
C THR A 478 -4.87 9.40 -10.21
N PRO A 479 -6.07 9.61 -9.63
CA PRO A 479 -6.90 10.81 -9.74
C PRO A 479 -6.24 12.06 -9.14
N ASN A 480 -6.72 13.25 -9.52
CA ASN A 480 -6.11 14.52 -9.11
C ASN A 480 -6.15 14.69 -7.58
N PHE A 481 -5.00 15.01 -6.99
CA PHE A 481 -4.84 15.17 -5.55
C PHE A 481 -5.77 16.23 -4.93
N ASP A 482 -5.82 17.43 -5.50
CA ASP A 482 -6.61 18.54 -4.94
C ASP A 482 -8.11 18.23 -4.99
N GLU A 483 -8.59 17.56 -6.04
CA GLU A 483 -9.97 17.11 -6.13
C GLU A 483 -10.33 16.09 -5.04
N GLN A 484 -9.44 15.14 -4.75
CA GLN A 484 -9.63 14.14 -3.69
C GLN A 484 -9.64 14.80 -2.31
N VAL A 485 -8.71 15.73 -2.05
CA VAL A 485 -8.70 16.52 -0.80
C VAL A 485 -9.96 17.37 -0.68
N LYS A 486 -10.37 18.05 -1.74
CA LYS A 486 -11.58 18.87 -1.75
C LYS A 486 -12.83 18.05 -1.45
N LYS A 487 -12.99 16.88 -2.04
CA LYS A 487 -14.10 15.95 -1.75
C LYS A 487 -14.22 15.65 -0.25
N LEU A 488 -13.09 15.36 0.42
CA LEU A 488 -13.06 15.12 1.86
C LEU A 488 -13.43 16.39 2.65
N MET A 489 -12.85 17.53 2.30
CA MET A 489 -13.14 18.81 2.97
C MET A 489 -14.61 19.21 2.85
N ASP A 490 -15.23 19.04 1.67
CA ASP A 490 -16.65 19.33 1.43
C ASP A 490 -17.56 18.40 2.25
N ALA A 491 -17.12 17.18 2.56
CA ALA A 491 -17.78 16.27 3.49
C ALA A 491 -17.50 16.61 4.99
N GLY A 492 -16.74 17.67 5.25
CA GLY A 492 -16.31 18.12 6.57
C GLY A 492 -15.33 17.19 7.25
N VAL A 493 -14.51 16.47 6.49
CA VAL A 493 -13.38 15.68 7.01
C VAL A 493 -12.20 16.61 7.25
N THR A 494 -11.55 16.48 8.40
CA THR A 494 -10.32 17.21 8.70
C THR A 494 -9.16 16.58 7.94
N ILE A 495 -8.28 17.38 7.33
CA ILE A 495 -7.20 16.89 6.48
C ILE A 495 -5.84 17.03 7.16
N ALA A 496 -5.12 15.92 7.28
CA ALA A 496 -3.71 15.91 7.67
C ALA A 496 -2.81 16.14 6.46
N SER A 497 -1.68 16.79 6.68
CA SER A 497 -0.75 17.13 5.60
C SER A 497 0.33 16.08 5.30
N SER A 498 0.48 15.10 6.18
CA SER A 498 1.40 13.97 6.00
C SER A 498 0.97 12.82 6.92
N SER A 499 1.50 11.62 6.68
CA SER A 499 1.30 10.48 7.59
C SER A 499 1.68 10.84 9.03
N THR A 500 2.82 11.50 9.19
CA THR A 500 3.32 11.93 10.51
C THR A 500 2.36 12.91 11.19
N ASN A 501 1.86 13.91 10.45
CA ASN A 501 0.89 14.84 11.00
C ASN A 501 -0.45 14.17 11.27
N ALA A 502 -0.84 13.16 10.49
CA ALA A 502 -2.08 12.42 10.71
C ALA A 502 -2.05 11.65 12.04
N GLY A 503 -0.95 10.94 12.31
CA GLY A 503 -0.73 10.28 13.59
C GLY A 503 -0.67 11.25 14.77
N LEU A 504 0.08 12.35 14.63
CA LEU A 504 0.19 13.38 15.67
C LEU A 504 -1.16 14.07 15.96
N LEU A 505 -1.91 14.46 14.93
CA LEU A 505 -3.23 15.09 15.09
C LEU A 505 -4.21 14.13 15.75
N ALA A 506 -4.32 12.88 15.28
CA ALA A 506 -5.22 11.89 15.87
C ALA A 506 -4.92 11.65 17.35
N ARG A 507 -3.63 11.50 17.69
CA ARG A 507 -3.18 11.38 19.07
C ARG A 507 -3.57 12.60 19.89
N GLU A 508 -3.30 13.80 19.39
CA GLU A 508 -3.60 15.02 20.15
C GLU A 508 -5.09 15.32 20.25
N PHE A 509 -5.93 14.98 19.27
CA PHE A 509 -7.39 15.23 19.34
C PHE A 509 -8.06 14.56 20.54
N VAL A 510 -7.59 13.38 20.94
CA VAL A 510 -8.18 12.63 22.06
C VAL A 510 -7.39 12.75 23.37
N ALA A 511 -6.29 13.51 23.37
CA ALA A 511 -5.54 13.78 24.57
C ALA A 511 -6.33 14.69 25.51
N LYS A 512 -6.48 14.23 26.75
CA LYS A 512 -7.01 15.05 27.84
C LYS A 512 -5.89 15.98 28.31
N GLY A 513 -6.23 17.24 28.61
CA GLY A 513 -5.26 18.26 29.04
C GLY A 513 -4.35 17.75 30.15
N GLU A 514 -3.08 18.16 30.09
CA GLU A 514 -2.07 17.90 31.13
C GLU A 514 -2.45 18.51 32.49
#